data_AF-A0A821JDF7-F1
#
_entry.id   AF-A0A821JDF7-F1
#
_cell.length_a   1.000
_cell.length_b   1.000
_cell.length_c   1.000
_cell.angle_alpha   90.00
_cell.angle_beta   90.00
_cell.angle_gamma   90.00
#
_symmetry.space_group_name_H-M   'P 1'
#
loop_
_entity.id
_entity.type
_entity.pdbx_description
1 polymer ?
#
loop_
_entity_poly.entity_id
_entity_poly.type
_entity_poly.pdbx_seq_one_letter_code
_entity_poly.pdbx_strand_id
1 'polypeptide(L)' 'MDTDSSENPLLEAIPLKRIGTKWDVAMSVLYLCSTAGQNITGSILVNDGGNWLYKPQILDRETV' A
#
# COMPACT_ATOMS: atom_id res chain seq x y z
N MET A 1 -12.80 3.92 -31.35
CA MET A 1 -11.73 2.97 -30.99
C MET A 1 -11.69 2.99 -29.48
N ASP A 2 -12.64 2.27 -28.89
CA ASP A 2 -12.81 2.22 -27.44
C ASP A 2 -11.59 1.51 -26.86
N THR A 3 -10.74 2.25 -26.17
CA THR A 3 -9.68 1.68 -25.34
C THR A 3 -10.33 1.15 -24.07
N ASP A 4 -10.97 -0.01 -24.21
CA ASP A 4 -11.56 -0.77 -23.13
C ASP A 4 -10.44 -1.26 -22.18
N SER A 5 -10.36 -0.59 -21.03
CA SER A 5 -10.12 -1.19 -19.72
C SER A 5 -9.04 -2.29 -19.63
N SER A 6 -7.79 -1.97 -19.96
CA SER A 6 -6.67 -2.77 -19.41
C SER A 6 -6.62 -2.51 -17.90
N GLU A 7 -7.05 -3.47 -17.09
CA GLU A 7 -6.80 -3.43 -15.65
C GLU A 7 -5.31 -3.19 -15.42
N ASN A 8 -4.97 -2.18 -14.62
CA ASN A 8 -3.57 -1.85 -14.37
C ASN A 8 -3.02 -2.88 -13.37
N PRO A 9 -2.09 -3.76 -13.77
CA PRO A 9 -1.61 -4.85 -12.91
C PRO A 9 -0.97 -4.32 -11.61
N LEU A 10 -0.44 -3.10 -11.65
CA LEU A 10 0.09 -2.42 -10.47
C LEU A 10 -1.01 -2.07 -9.47
N LEU A 11 -2.18 -1.63 -9.94
CA LEU A 11 -3.30 -1.30 -9.07
C LEU A 11 -3.93 -2.57 -8.48
N GLU A 12 -3.90 -3.69 -9.19
CA GLU A 12 -4.36 -4.97 -8.64
C GLU A 12 -3.50 -5.45 -7.47
N ALA A 13 -2.17 -5.32 -7.59
CA ALA A 13 -1.22 -5.71 -6.57
C ALA A 13 -1.28 -4.83 -5.31
N ILE A 14 -1.78 -3.59 -5.40
CA ILE A 14 -1.93 -2.68 -4.26
C ILE A 14 -3.33 -2.86 -3.63
N PRO A 15 -3.45 -3.29 -2.37
CA PRO A 15 -4.74 -3.40 -1.68
C PRO A 15 -5.61 -2.15 -1.71
N LEU A 16 -5.01 -0.96 -1.59
CA LEU A 16 -5.74 0.31 -1.65
C LEU A 16 -6.23 0.72 -3.05
N LYS A 17 -5.90 -0.05 -4.11
CA LYS A 17 -6.34 0.18 -5.51
C LYS A 17 -6.05 1.59 -6.03
N ARG A 18 -5.01 2.24 -5.50
CA ARG A 18 -4.54 3.57 -5.94
C ARG A 18 -3.03 3.68 -5.81
N ILE A 19 -2.44 4.54 -6.63
CA ILE A 19 -1.05 4.96 -6.45
C ILE A 19 -0.96 5.94 -5.29
N GLY A 20 0.06 5.76 -4.45
CA GLY A 20 0.38 6.69 -3.38
C GLY A 20 0.73 8.07 -3.92
N THR A 21 0.39 9.10 -3.16
CA THR A 21 0.72 10.49 -3.44
C THR A 21 1.93 10.92 -2.60
N LYS A 22 2.58 12.02 -2.98
CA LYS A 22 3.61 12.64 -2.15
C LYS A 22 3.09 13.00 -0.75
N TRP A 23 1.79 13.30 -0.66
CA TRP A 23 1.14 13.65 0.60
C TRP A 23 1.05 12.48 1.57
N ASP A 24 0.81 11.26 1.07
CA ASP A 24 0.79 10.05 1.90
C ASP A 24 2.13 9.86 2.63
N VAL A 25 3.26 10.09 1.95
CA VAL A 25 4.60 10.03 2.56
C VAL A 25 4.83 11.19 3.52
N ALA A 26 4.46 12.42 3.12
CA ALA A 26 4.63 13.60 3.96
C ALA A 26 3.89 13.47 5.30
N MET A 27 2.68 12.91 5.30
CA MET A 27 1.89 12.71 6.51
C MET A 27 2.48 11.62 7.41
N SER A 28 3.05 10.54 6.85
CA SER A 28 3.80 9.55 7.64
C SER A 28 5.02 10.16 8.32
N VAL A 29 5.78 11.01 7.61
CA VAL A 29 6.93 11.71 8.19
C VAL A 29 6.47 12.71 9.25
N LEU A 30 5.43 13.50 8.98
CA LEU A 30 4.86 14.44 9.95
C LEU A 30 4.42 13.73 11.23
N TYR A 31 3.75 12.58 11.11
CA TYR A 31 3.38 11.74 12.26
C TYR A 31 4.61 11.34 13.08
N LEU A 32 5.64 10.78 12.43
CA LEU A 32 6.87 10.33 13.09
C LEU A 32 7.64 11.48 13.76
N CYS A 33 7.66 12.67 13.17
CA CYS A 33 8.32 13.85 13.72
C CYS A 33 7.48 14.60 14.78
N SER A 34 6.20 14.28 14.92
CA SER A 34 5.31 14.90 15.90
C SER A 34 5.35 14.19 17.25
N THR A 35 4.69 14.78 18.25
CA THR A 35 4.47 14.14 19.57
C THR A 35 3.67 12.84 19.47
N ALA A 36 2.89 12.63 18.42
CA ALA A 36 2.13 11.39 18.20
C ALA A 36 3.05 10.18 17.90
N GLY A 37 4.26 10.43 17.39
CA GLY A 37 5.29 9.42 17.11
C GLY A 37 6.31 9.22 18.24
N GLN A 38 6.15 9.88 19.40
CA GLN A 38 7.22 9.99 20.42
C GLN A 38 7.77 8.67 20.97
N ASN A 39 7.01 7.57 20.86
CA ASN A 39 7.42 6.25 21.34
C ASN A 39 7.73 5.26 20.20
N ILE A 40 7.89 5.76 18.97
CA ILE A 40 8.22 4.95 17.79
C ILE A 40 9.68 5.22 17.43
N THR A 41 10.53 4.20 17.64
CA THR A 41 11.96 4.25 17.29
C THR A 41 12.43 2.87 16.83
N GLY A 42 13.56 2.82 16.09
CA GLY A 42 14.16 1.57 15.60
C GLY A 42 13.26 0.74 14.67
N SER A 43 12.24 1.37 14.07
CA SER A 43 11.17 0.70 13.32
C SER A 43 11.11 1.19 11.87
N ILE A 44 10.59 0.34 10.98
CA ILE A 44 10.34 0.67 9.57
C ILE A 44 8.82 0.81 9.39
N LEU A 45 8.37 2.01 8.98
CA LEU A 45 6.98 2.26 8.61
C LEU A 45 6.81 2.09 7.09
N VAL A 46 6.13 1.02 6.67
CA VAL A 46 5.86 0.75 5.25
C VAL A 46 4.65 1.54 4.79
N ASN A 47 4.84 2.42 3.81
CA ASN A 47 3.81 3.31 3.28
C ASN A 47 3.62 3.14 1.77
N ASP A 48 3.03 2.01 1.37
CA ASP A 48 2.91 1.60 -0.04
C ASP A 48 1.50 1.12 -0.43
N GLY A 49 0.51 1.42 0.41
CA GLY A 49 -0.87 0.95 0.21
C GLY A 49 -1.06 -0.56 0.42
N GLY A 50 -0.11 -1.24 1.09
CA GLY A 50 -0.19 -2.63 1.50
C GLY A 50 0.47 -3.62 0.54
N ASN A 51 1.08 -3.14 -0.55
CA ASN A 51 1.65 -3.95 -1.62
C ASN A 51 2.81 -4.86 -1.16
N TRP A 52 3.57 -4.42 -0.15
CA TRP A 52 4.71 -5.16 0.39
C TRP A 52 4.29 -6.48 1.03
N LEU A 53 3.25 -6.44 1.88
CA LEU A 53 2.76 -7.60 2.62
C LEU A 53 1.73 -8.41 1.84
N TYR A 54 0.85 -7.74 1.10
CA TYR A 54 -0.21 -8.39 0.36
C TYR A 54 0.35 -9.20 -0.81
N LYS A 55 -0.17 -10.42 -0.97
CA LYS A 55 -0.01 -11.25 -2.16
C LYS A 55 -1.38 -11.80 -2.53
N PRO A 56 -1.77 -11.74 -3.81
CA PRO A 56 -3.01 -12.38 -4.26
C PRO A 56 -2.96 -13.88 -3.96
N GLN A 57 -4.11 -14.44 -3.56
CA GLN A 57 -4.22 -15.88 -3.36
C GLN A 57 -4.16 -16.57 -4.73
N ILE A 58 -3.18 -17.46 -4.90
CA ILE A 58 -3.00 -18.22 -6.15
C ILE A 58 -3.85 -19.51 -6.13
N LEU A 59 -4.22 -19.97 -4.94
CA LEU A 59 -5.00 -21.19 -4.72
C LEU A 59 -6.33 -20.86 -4.07
N ASP A 60 -7.38 -21.47 -4.59
CA ASP A 60 -8.72 -21.41 -4.00
C ASP A 60 -8.74 -22.17 -2.68
N ARG A 61 -9.49 -21.63 -1.72
CA ARG A 61 -9.58 -22.17 -0.35
C ARG A 61 -10.12 -23.61 -0.31
N GLU A 62 -10.89 -24.00 -1.31
CA GLU A 62 -11.44 -25.36 -1.44
C GLU A 62 -10.39 -26.39 -1.91
N THR A 63 -9.24 -25.94 -2.43
CA THR A 63 -8.16 -26.80 -2.93
C THR A 63 -7.06 -27.07 -1.88
N VAL A 64 -7.21 -26.58 -0.65
CA VAL A 64 -6.25 -26.71 0.48
C VAL A 64 -6.72 -27.71 1.52
#